data_AF-A0A928YLJ9-F1
#
_entry.id   AF-A0A928YLJ9-F1
#
_cell.length_a   1.000
_cell.length_b   1.000
_cell.length_c   1.000
_cell.angle_alpha   90.00
_cell.angle_beta   90.00
_cell.angle_gamma   90.00
#
_symmetry.space_group_name_H-M   'P 1'
#
loop_
_entity.id
_entity.type
_entity.pdbx_description
1 polymer ?
#
loop_
_entity_poly.entity_id
_entity_poly.type
_entity_poly.pdbx_seq_one_letter_code
_entity_poly.pdbx_strand_id
1 'polypeptide(L)'
;QALSLPPDYFNQYLHEPMATLAPLHYPPLPNGKVISAGAHTDFGCLTLLAQQDIGGLQICDAQNNWVDVPPHPIGYTPTGYTPTGYAGPNMLVVNIGDMMQKWTGGHYRSLRHRVINRAINPPVNPSVNPSVNPSVNPPVNQSGHHRYSLAYFFDPDPDADLSPLPGCAPPNYKAADSLKENPLKEKTGNTCLDHLLHKIDESFAYRTQNDTEINNRNK
;
A
#
# COMPACT_ATOMS: atom_id res chain seq x y z
N GLN A 1 -2.75 -20.77 9.57
CA GLN A 1 -2.67 -21.94 8.66
C GLN A 1 -1.48 -21.87 7.72
N ALA A 2 -1.37 -20.92 6.78
CA ALA A 2 -0.25 -20.87 5.82
C ALA A 2 1.14 -20.68 6.47
N LEU A 3 1.20 -20.03 7.64
CA LEU A 3 2.41 -19.91 8.46
C LEU A 3 2.61 -21.11 9.41
N SER A 4 1.89 -22.22 9.22
CA SER A 4 1.85 -23.37 10.14
C SER A 4 1.40 -23.04 11.58
N LEU A 5 0.75 -21.90 11.76
CA LEU A 5 0.13 -21.47 13.02
C LEU A 5 -1.35 -21.91 13.09
N PRO A 6 -1.93 -22.06 14.30
CA PRO A 6 -3.35 -22.29 14.51
C PRO A 6 -4.25 -21.33 13.70
N PRO A 7 -5.46 -21.76 13.28
CA PRO A 7 -6.36 -20.94 12.46
C PRO A 7 -6.81 -19.64 13.14
N ASP A 8 -6.86 -19.63 14.47
CA ASP A 8 -7.26 -18.55 15.35
C ASP A 8 -6.06 -17.79 15.95
N TYR A 9 -4.84 -18.08 15.51
CA TYR A 9 -3.61 -17.56 16.11
C TYR A 9 -3.60 -16.03 16.23
N PHE A 10 -4.15 -15.31 15.25
CA PHE A 10 -4.15 -13.85 15.26
C PHE A 10 -5.18 -13.24 16.22
N ASN A 11 -6.17 -14.00 16.71
CA ASN A 11 -7.24 -13.47 17.56
C ASN A 11 -6.72 -12.81 18.85
N GLN A 12 -5.55 -13.25 19.32
CA GLN A 12 -4.88 -12.69 20.50
C GLN A 12 -4.37 -11.25 20.31
N TYR A 13 -4.33 -10.74 19.08
CA TYR A 13 -3.87 -9.39 18.73
C TYR A 13 -5.00 -8.54 18.14
N LEU A 14 -6.26 -8.96 18.30
CA LEU A 14 -7.44 -8.37 17.66
C LEU A 14 -8.55 -8.09 18.69
N HIS A 15 -8.19 -7.70 19.91
CA HIS A 15 -9.14 -7.29 20.95
C HIS A 15 -9.64 -5.86 20.74
N GLU A 16 -8.74 -4.95 20.41
CA GLU A 16 -8.97 -3.53 20.11
C GLU A 16 -8.20 -3.14 18.83
N PRO A 17 -8.48 -3.77 17.68
CA PRO A 17 -7.67 -3.58 16.48
C PRO A 17 -7.80 -2.14 15.98
N MET A 18 -6.69 -1.60 15.48
CA MET A 18 -6.69 -0.28 14.86
C MET A 18 -7.21 -0.39 13.43
N ALA A 19 -8.13 0.51 13.06
CA ALA A 19 -8.67 0.55 11.71
C ALA A 19 -8.83 1.98 11.21
N THR A 20 -8.43 2.22 9.97
CA THR A 20 -8.58 3.53 9.30
C THR A 20 -9.21 3.34 7.94
N LEU A 21 -10.27 4.10 7.65
CA LEU A 21 -10.88 4.18 6.32
C LEU A 21 -10.45 5.48 5.65
N ALA A 22 -9.82 5.38 4.48
CA ALA A 22 -9.38 6.52 3.68
C ALA A 22 -10.14 6.57 2.34
N PRO A 23 -11.09 7.52 2.19
CA PRO A 23 -11.62 7.90 0.89
C PRO A 23 -10.54 8.67 0.11
N LEU A 24 -10.21 8.19 -1.08
CA LEU A 24 -9.15 8.74 -1.91
C LEU A 24 -9.73 9.24 -3.23
N HIS A 25 -9.42 10.50 -3.55
CA HIS A 25 -9.80 11.13 -4.81
C HIS A 25 -8.54 11.55 -5.57
N TYR A 26 -8.41 11.03 -6.79
CA TYR A 26 -7.33 11.36 -7.71
C TYR A 26 -7.90 12.14 -8.89
N PRO A 27 -7.76 13.48 -8.91
CA PRO A 27 -8.19 14.29 -10.04
C PRO A 27 -7.26 14.11 -11.26
N PRO A 28 -7.71 14.50 -12.46
CA PRO A 28 -6.84 14.72 -13.59
C PRO A 28 -5.70 15.68 -13.23
N LEU A 29 -4.47 15.35 -13.64
CA LEU A 29 -3.29 16.15 -13.32
C LEU A 29 -2.94 17.06 -14.51
N PRO A 30 -2.61 18.34 -14.26
CA PRO A 30 -2.22 19.26 -15.31
C PRO A 30 -0.80 18.97 -15.82
N ASN A 31 -0.48 19.54 -16.99
CA ASN A 31 0.89 19.66 -17.51
C ASN A 31 1.65 18.33 -17.69
N GLY A 32 0.94 17.26 -18.08
CA GLY A 32 1.57 15.98 -18.42
C GLY A 32 2.09 15.18 -17.22
N LYS A 33 1.77 15.57 -15.98
CA LYS A 33 2.14 14.78 -14.79
C LYS A 33 1.41 13.43 -14.79
N VAL A 34 2.17 12.36 -14.55
CA VAL A 34 1.68 10.98 -14.64
C VAL A 34 1.51 10.28 -13.30
N ILE A 35 2.04 10.82 -12.19
CA ILE A 35 1.97 10.18 -10.87
C ILE A 35 0.98 10.92 -9.98
N SER A 36 -0.11 10.24 -9.59
CA SER A 36 -1.11 10.75 -8.63
C SER A 36 -0.75 10.42 -7.18
N ALA A 37 -0.14 9.25 -6.95
CA ALA A 37 0.47 8.88 -5.67
C ALA A 37 1.83 8.24 -5.92
N GLY A 38 2.86 8.71 -5.21
CA GLY A 38 4.23 8.21 -5.32
C GLY A 38 4.35 6.74 -4.90
N ALA A 39 5.50 6.14 -5.22
CA ALA A 39 5.79 4.76 -4.85
C ALA A 39 6.06 4.62 -3.34
N HIS A 40 5.24 3.84 -2.63
CA HIS A 40 5.32 3.62 -1.19
C HIS A 40 4.84 2.22 -0.79
N THR A 41 5.00 1.86 0.47
CA THR A 41 4.39 0.70 1.12
C THR A 41 3.36 1.15 2.14
N ASP A 42 2.42 0.28 2.49
CA ASP A 42 1.48 0.52 3.58
C ASP A 42 2.17 0.21 4.92
N PHE A 43 2.04 1.10 5.90
CA PHE A 43 2.73 0.96 7.20
C PHE A 43 2.14 -0.16 8.07
N GLY A 44 0.86 -0.45 7.86
CA GLY A 44 0.04 -1.33 8.67
C GLY A 44 0.26 -2.82 8.41
N CYS A 45 -0.73 -3.63 8.76
CA CYS A 45 -0.73 -5.08 8.62
C CYS A 45 -1.43 -5.53 7.35
N LEU A 46 -2.67 -5.07 7.13
CA LEU A 46 -3.49 -5.46 5.97
C LEU A 46 -4.22 -4.23 5.41
N THR A 47 -4.25 -4.11 4.08
CA THR A 47 -5.06 -3.11 3.38
C THR A 47 -6.09 -3.81 2.50
N LEU A 48 -7.35 -3.41 2.63
CA LEU A 48 -8.44 -3.78 1.73
C LEU A 48 -8.81 -2.56 0.90
N LEU A 49 -8.78 -2.69 -0.43
CA LEU A 49 -8.98 -1.58 -1.34
C LEU A 49 -10.14 -1.85 -2.29
N ALA A 50 -11.18 -1.03 -2.16
CA ALA A 50 -12.24 -0.91 -3.14
C ALA A 50 -11.85 0.12 -4.21
N GLN A 51 -12.07 -0.22 -5.47
CA GLN A 51 -11.71 0.61 -6.61
C GLN A 51 -12.93 0.84 -7.49
N GLN A 52 -12.97 2.00 -8.16
CA GLN A 52 -13.86 2.19 -9.29
C GLN A 52 -13.38 1.41 -10.53
N ASP A 53 -14.12 1.55 -11.62
CA ASP A 53 -13.82 1.00 -12.95
C ASP A 53 -12.66 1.71 -13.67
N ILE A 54 -12.05 2.73 -13.05
CA ILE A 54 -10.88 3.44 -13.57
C ILE A 54 -9.59 2.87 -12.96
N GLY A 55 -8.75 2.29 -13.83
CA GLY A 55 -7.44 1.76 -13.45
C GLY A 55 -6.44 2.84 -13.05
N GLY A 56 -5.22 2.41 -12.70
CA GLY A 56 -4.12 3.33 -12.35
C GLY A 56 -3.31 2.91 -11.12
N LEU A 57 -3.81 1.97 -10.32
CA LEU A 57 -3.00 1.31 -9.31
C LEU A 57 -1.93 0.45 -10.00
N GLN A 58 -0.68 0.59 -9.56
CA GLN A 58 0.42 -0.27 -9.97
C GLN A 58 1.16 -0.81 -8.76
N ILE A 59 1.63 -2.05 -8.85
CA ILE A 59 2.52 -2.68 -7.89
C ILE A 59 3.90 -2.88 -8.51
N CYS A 60 4.94 -2.86 -7.68
CA CYS A 60 6.31 -3.14 -8.08
C CYS A 60 6.61 -4.61 -7.79
N ASP A 61 6.94 -5.38 -8.82
CA ASP A 61 7.31 -6.79 -8.67
C ASP A 61 8.74 -6.96 -8.12
N ALA A 62 9.15 -8.22 -7.91
CA ALA A 62 10.48 -8.56 -7.38
C ALA A 62 11.64 -8.22 -8.34
N GLN A 63 11.35 -7.97 -9.61
CA GLN A 63 12.30 -7.57 -10.64
C GLN A 63 12.32 -6.04 -10.84
N ASN A 64 11.62 -5.29 -9.97
CA ASN A 64 11.45 -3.84 -10.03
C ASN A 64 10.65 -3.34 -11.25
N ASN A 65 9.81 -4.19 -11.83
CA ASN A 65 8.86 -3.77 -12.86
C ASN A 65 7.55 -3.28 -12.23
N TRP A 66 6.96 -2.25 -12.83
CA TRP A 66 5.63 -1.78 -12.47
C TRP A 66 4.57 -2.56 -13.24
N VAL A 67 3.68 -3.23 -12.50
CA VAL A 67 2.59 -4.05 -13.03
C VAL A 67 1.26 -3.39 -12.67
N ASP A 68 0.37 -3.26 -13.65
CA ASP A 68 -0.98 -2.73 -13.43
C ASP A 68 -1.82 -3.69 -12.60
N VAL A 69 -2.55 -3.16 -11.63
CA VAL A 69 -3.66 -3.87 -10.98
C VAL A 69 -4.94 -3.52 -11.74
N PRO A 70 -5.63 -4.50 -12.36
CA PRO A 70 -6.88 -4.24 -13.06
C PRO A 70 -7.95 -3.65 -12.13
N PRO A 71 -8.80 -2.72 -12.62
CA PRO A 71 -9.90 -2.21 -11.82
C PRO A 71 -10.98 -3.28 -11.62
N HIS A 72 -11.51 -3.35 -10.41
CA HIS A 72 -12.60 -4.23 -10.01
C HIS A 72 -13.75 -3.41 -9.42
N PRO A 73 -14.68 -2.89 -10.24
CA PRO A 73 -15.77 -2.06 -9.76
C PRO A 73 -16.66 -2.84 -8.79
N ILE A 74 -16.98 -2.22 -7.65
CA ILE A 74 -17.86 -2.79 -6.63
C ILE A 74 -19.25 -2.19 -6.75
N GLY A 75 -20.28 -3.05 -6.68
CA GLY A 75 -21.69 -2.65 -6.68
C GLY A 75 -22.31 -2.48 -8.06
N TYR A 76 -21.53 -2.57 -9.14
CA TYR A 76 -22.03 -2.57 -10.51
C TYR A 76 -21.01 -3.19 -11.48
N THR A 77 -21.47 -3.53 -12.69
CA THR A 77 -20.61 -3.98 -13.80
C THR A 77 -20.77 -2.98 -14.95
N PRO A 78 -19.72 -2.25 -15.34
CA PRO A 78 -19.80 -1.32 -16.48
C PRO A 78 -20.17 -2.05 -17.77
N THR A 79 -20.97 -1.42 -18.63
CA THR A 79 -21.28 -1.94 -19.96
C THR A 79 -19.98 -2.10 -20.76
N GLY A 80 -19.73 -3.30 -21.30
CA GLY A 80 -18.50 -3.60 -22.04
C GLY A 80 -17.29 -3.96 -21.16
N TYR A 81 -17.46 -4.04 -19.83
CA TYR A 81 -16.43 -4.58 -18.95
C TYR A 81 -16.18 -6.06 -19.27
N THR A 82 -14.97 -6.35 -19.74
CA THR A 82 -14.50 -7.73 -19.92
C THR A 82 -13.41 -7.96 -18.89
N PRO A 83 -13.68 -8.75 -17.84
CA PRO A 83 -12.65 -9.07 -16.87
C PRO A 83 -11.50 -9.83 -17.53
N THR A 84 -10.26 -9.55 -17.13
CA THR A 84 -9.09 -10.30 -17.60
C THR A 84 -8.76 -11.42 -16.61
N GLY A 85 -8.94 -12.68 -17.01
CA GLY A 85 -8.60 -13.85 -16.18
C GLY A 85 -9.63 -14.09 -15.06
N TYR A 86 -9.17 -14.32 -13.83
CA TYR A 86 -10.02 -14.58 -12.65
C TYR A 86 -10.63 -13.31 -12.04
N ALA A 87 -10.29 -12.14 -12.58
CA ALA A 87 -10.85 -10.86 -12.21
C ALA A 87 -12.37 -10.82 -12.47
N GLY A 88 -13.12 -10.08 -11.68
CA GLY A 88 -14.54 -9.82 -11.90
C GLY A 88 -15.00 -8.54 -11.21
N PRO A 89 -16.25 -8.11 -11.42
CA PRO A 89 -16.84 -7.08 -10.58
C PRO A 89 -16.94 -7.59 -9.13
N ASN A 90 -17.03 -6.66 -8.18
CA ASN A 90 -17.20 -6.93 -6.75
C ASN A 90 -15.99 -7.63 -6.09
N MET A 91 -14.77 -7.27 -6.50
CA MET A 91 -13.55 -7.72 -5.82
C MET A 91 -12.89 -6.59 -5.05
N LEU A 92 -12.28 -6.94 -3.92
CA LEU A 92 -11.36 -6.08 -3.20
C LEU A 92 -9.92 -6.46 -3.56
N VAL A 93 -9.07 -5.45 -3.71
CA VAL A 93 -7.63 -5.68 -3.73
C VAL A 93 -7.17 -5.81 -2.28
N VAL A 94 -6.44 -6.87 -1.97
CA VAL A 94 -5.86 -7.11 -0.65
C VAL A 94 -4.35 -6.91 -0.75
N ASN A 95 -3.81 -6.02 0.08
CA ASN A 95 -2.37 -5.78 0.18
C ASN A 95 -1.86 -6.09 1.59
N ILE A 96 -0.62 -6.55 1.66
CA ILE A 96 0.12 -6.80 2.91
C ILE A 96 0.99 -5.56 3.18
N GLY A 97 0.97 -5.08 4.43
CA GLY A 97 1.78 -3.95 4.87
C GLY A 97 3.04 -4.34 5.64
N ASP A 98 3.77 -3.32 6.08
CA ASP A 98 5.07 -3.44 6.74
C ASP A 98 5.01 -4.24 8.05
N MET A 99 3.92 -4.16 8.83
CA MET A 99 3.77 -4.93 10.07
C MET A 99 3.73 -6.44 9.82
N MET A 100 2.92 -6.88 8.86
CA MET A 100 2.81 -8.30 8.52
C MET A 100 4.13 -8.80 7.91
N GLN A 101 4.83 -7.96 7.14
CA GLN A 101 6.18 -8.30 6.67
C GLN A 101 7.15 -8.53 7.83
N LYS A 102 7.11 -7.69 8.87
CA LYS A 102 7.93 -7.87 10.08
C LYS A 102 7.59 -9.15 10.84
N TRP A 103 6.31 -9.36 11.11
CA TRP A 103 5.79 -10.56 11.76
C TRP A 103 6.21 -11.84 11.04
N THR A 104 6.19 -11.82 9.71
CA THR A 104 6.55 -12.99 8.91
C THR A 104 8.02 -13.04 8.52
N GLY A 105 8.88 -12.18 9.08
CA GLY A 105 10.30 -12.13 8.73
C GLY A 105 10.58 -11.99 7.24
N GLY A 106 9.66 -11.37 6.49
CA GLY A 106 9.76 -11.21 5.04
C GLY A 106 9.16 -12.34 4.19
N HIS A 107 8.59 -13.41 4.79
CA HIS A 107 7.88 -14.43 4.02
C HIS A 107 6.70 -13.83 3.25
N TYR A 108 5.97 -12.91 3.87
CA TYR A 108 5.01 -12.06 3.19
C TYR A 108 5.61 -10.68 2.98
N ARG A 109 5.55 -10.20 1.74
CA ARG A 109 6.18 -8.94 1.34
C ARG A 109 5.19 -7.79 1.37
N SER A 110 5.63 -6.68 1.96
CA SER A 110 5.01 -5.37 1.80
C SER A 110 5.42 -4.81 0.44
N LEU A 111 4.53 -4.93 -0.55
CA LEU A 111 4.84 -4.56 -1.92
C LEU A 111 4.75 -3.04 -2.10
N ARG A 112 5.75 -2.47 -2.78
CA ARG A 112 5.67 -1.08 -3.21
C ARG A 112 4.56 -0.93 -4.22
N HIS A 113 3.73 0.09 -4.05
CA HIS A 113 2.67 0.42 -4.97
C HIS A 113 2.62 1.93 -5.21
N ARG A 114 1.99 2.34 -6.32
CA ARG A 114 1.82 3.73 -6.73
C ARG A 114 0.50 3.90 -7.46
N VAL A 115 0.06 5.14 -7.63
CA VAL A 115 -1.10 5.46 -8.48
C VAL A 115 -0.65 6.36 -9.61
N ILE A 116 -0.86 5.90 -10.85
CA ILE A 116 -0.62 6.68 -12.06
C ILE A 116 -1.92 7.32 -12.54
N ASN A 117 -1.79 8.50 -13.14
CA ASN A 117 -2.89 9.20 -13.77
C ASN A 117 -3.07 8.70 -15.22
N ARG A 118 -3.75 7.58 -15.37
CA ARG A 118 -3.97 6.90 -16.66
C ARG A 118 -5.08 7.60 -17.44
N ALA A 119 -4.90 7.82 -18.75
CA ALA A 119 -6.05 7.96 -19.65
C ALA A 119 -6.76 6.62 -19.75
N ILE A 120 -8.10 6.62 -19.82
CA ILE A 120 -8.82 5.42 -20.28
C ILE A 120 -8.24 5.08 -21.66
N ASN A 121 -7.49 3.98 -21.79
CA ASN A 121 -7.18 3.47 -23.13
C ASN A 121 -8.43 2.74 -23.64
N PRO A 122 -8.79 2.93 -24.92
CA PRO A 122 -9.88 2.21 -25.58
C PRO A 122 -9.60 0.70 -25.56
N PRO A 123 -10.62 -0.16 -25.78
CA PRO A 123 -10.51 -1.60 -25.61
C PRO A 123 -9.25 -2.15 -26.30
N VAL A 124 -8.46 -2.93 -25.57
CA VAL A 124 -7.27 -3.61 -26.09
C VAL A 124 -7.72 -4.47 -27.27
N ASN A 125 -7.30 -4.11 -28.49
CA ASN A 125 -7.49 -4.97 -29.65
C ASN A 125 -6.63 -6.24 -29.44
N PRO A 126 -7.23 -7.45 -29.33
CA PRO A 126 -6.50 -8.68 -29.04
C PRO A 126 -5.50 -9.10 -30.14
N SER A 127 -5.42 -8.37 -31.26
CA SER A 127 -4.48 -8.65 -32.34
C SER A 127 -3.09 -8.01 -32.20
N VAL A 128 -2.79 -7.30 -31.10
CA VAL A 128 -1.47 -6.68 -30.89
C VAL A 128 -0.62 -7.56 -29.96
N ASN A 129 0.50 -8.04 -30.52
CA ASN A 129 1.49 -8.91 -29.89
C ASN A 129 1.91 -8.42 -28.48
N PRO A 130 1.81 -9.24 -27.41
CA PRO A 130 2.16 -8.86 -26.04
C PRO A 130 3.66 -8.54 -25.83
N SER A 131 4.50 -8.68 -26.85
CA SER A 131 5.92 -8.31 -26.80
C SER A 131 6.20 -6.80 -26.88
N VAL A 132 5.18 -5.96 -27.11
CA VAL A 132 5.35 -4.51 -27.01
C VAL A 132 5.15 -4.09 -25.56
N ASN A 133 6.27 -3.99 -24.85
CA ASN A 133 6.32 -3.46 -23.50
C ASN A 133 5.63 -2.08 -23.42
N PRO A 134 4.50 -1.90 -22.70
CA PRO A 134 3.85 -0.60 -22.57
C PRO A 134 4.67 0.41 -21.74
N SER A 135 5.87 0.04 -21.29
CA SER A 135 6.67 0.69 -20.25
C SER A 135 7.27 2.07 -20.58
N VAL A 136 7.16 2.64 -21.79
CA VAL A 136 7.98 3.86 -22.05
C VAL A 136 7.24 5.17 -21.77
N ASN A 137 5.91 5.24 -21.83
CA ASN A 137 5.12 6.38 -21.35
C ASN A 137 3.63 6.01 -21.46
N PRO A 138 2.90 5.69 -20.37
CA PRO A 138 1.45 5.60 -20.47
C PRO A 138 0.91 6.97 -20.87
N PRO A 139 -0.02 7.07 -21.85
CA PRO A 139 -0.62 8.35 -22.18
C PRO A 139 -1.25 8.93 -20.90
N VAL A 140 -0.80 10.14 -20.56
CA VAL A 140 -1.34 11.00 -19.50
C VAL A 140 -2.85 11.00 -19.61
N ASN A 141 -3.57 10.98 -18.49
CA ASN A 141 -5.02 11.16 -18.44
C ASN A 141 -5.51 12.37 -19.26
N GLN A 142 -5.77 12.15 -20.54
CA GLN A 142 -6.44 13.07 -21.46
C GLN A 142 -7.97 12.96 -21.33
N SER A 143 -8.46 11.95 -20.62
CA SER A 143 -9.88 11.65 -20.50
C SER A 143 -10.62 12.56 -19.52
N GLY A 144 -9.90 13.28 -18.66
CA GLY A 144 -10.49 14.20 -17.68
C GLY A 144 -11.26 13.48 -16.55
N HIS A 145 -11.22 12.15 -16.49
CA HIS A 145 -11.95 11.39 -15.49
C HIS A 145 -11.26 11.40 -14.13
N HIS A 146 -12.09 11.52 -13.09
CA HIS A 146 -11.68 11.46 -11.70
C HIS A 146 -11.68 10.01 -11.24
N ARG A 147 -10.61 9.56 -10.58
CA ARG A 147 -10.55 8.22 -10.00
C ARG A 147 -10.84 8.29 -8.51
N TYR A 148 -11.76 7.46 -8.03
CA TYR A 148 -12.00 7.28 -6.61
C TYR A 148 -11.64 5.86 -6.16
N SER A 149 -11.17 5.75 -4.92
CA SER A 149 -10.97 4.48 -4.24
C SER A 149 -11.19 4.64 -2.75
N LEU A 150 -11.45 3.52 -2.08
CA LEU A 150 -11.65 3.47 -0.64
C LEU A 150 -10.68 2.44 -0.05
N ALA A 151 -9.67 2.91 0.66
CA ALA A 151 -8.70 2.05 1.33
C ALA A 151 -9.12 1.86 2.79
N TYR A 152 -9.20 0.61 3.23
CA TYR A 152 -9.42 0.24 4.62
C TYR A 152 -8.14 -0.43 5.13
N PHE A 153 -7.45 0.26 6.03
CA PHE A 153 -6.27 -0.23 6.73
C PHE A 153 -6.72 -0.93 8.00
N PHE A 154 -6.29 -2.17 8.17
CA PHE A 154 -6.61 -3.01 9.31
C PHE A 154 -5.32 -3.47 9.97
N ASP A 155 -5.16 -3.05 11.21
CA ASP A 155 -3.96 -3.25 12.01
C ASP A 155 -4.32 -3.96 13.32
N PRO A 156 -3.35 -4.66 13.94
CA PRO A 156 -3.56 -5.30 15.23
C PRO A 156 -3.79 -4.28 16.34
N ASP A 157 -3.99 -4.80 17.55
CA ASP A 157 -4.06 -4.00 18.77
C ASP A 157 -2.84 -3.06 18.90
N PRO A 158 -3.00 -1.83 19.42
CA PRO A 158 -1.93 -0.84 19.53
C PRO A 158 -0.66 -1.36 20.20
N ASP A 159 -0.80 -2.20 21.23
CA ASP A 159 0.27 -2.74 22.05
C ASP A 159 0.83 -4.09 21.54
N ALA A 160 0.28 -4.64 20.46
CA ALA A 160 0.74 -5.90 19.91
C ALA A 160 2.22 -5.84 19.51
N ASP A 161 3.02 -6.81 19.99
CA ASP A 161 4.44 -6.92 19.72
C ASP A 161 4.70 -7.28 18.24
N LEU A 162 5.50 -6.46 17.56
CA LEU A 162 5.92 -6.66 16.17
C LEU A 162 7.16 -7.54 16.00
N SER A 163 7.60 -8.24 17.06
CA SER A 163 8.60 -9.30 16.94
C SER A 163 8.16 -10.38 15.95
N PRO A 164 9.09 -11.06 15.24
CA PRO A 164 8.73 -12.13 14.33
C PRO A 164 7.91 -13.22 15.02
N LEU A 165 6.88 -13.69 14.32
CA LEU A 165 6.02 -14.78 14.76
C LEU A 165 6.82 -16.09 14.91
N PRO A 166 6.30 -17.06 15.68
CA PRO A 166 6.91 -18.37 15.81
C PRO A 166 7.22 -18.98 14.43
N GLY A 167 8.46 -19.42 14.23
CA GLY A 167 8.93 -20.00 12.96
C GLY A 167 9.19 -19.00 11.83
N CYS A 168 8.99 -17.69 12.05
CA CYS A 168 9.20 -16.65 11.04
C CYS A 168 10.45 -15.80 11.29
N ALA A 169 11.20 -16.05 12.37
CA ALA A 169 12.42 -15.30 12.64
C ALA A 169 13.48 -15.54 11.55
N PRO A 170 14.08 -14.50 10.95
CA PRO A 170 15.16 -14.68 9.97
C PRO A 170 16.39 -15.35 10.61
N PRO A 171 17.28 -16.00 9.83
CA PRO A 171 18.40 -16.79 10.35
C PRO A 171 19.35 -16.06 11.31
N ASN A 172 19.43 -14.73 11.19
CA ASN A 172 20.27 -13.87 12.03
C ASN A 172 19.45 -12.96 12.97
N TYR A 173 18.18 -13.29 13.22
CA TYR A 173 17.37 -12.51 14.14
C TYR A 173 17.93 -12.61 15.55
N LYS A 174 18.44 -11.48 16.07
CA LYS A 174 18.62 -11.30 17.51
C LYS A 174 17.53 -10.34 17.96
N ALA A 175 16.82 -10.69 19.04
CA ALA A 175 15.88 -9.76 19.67
C ALA A 175 16.55 -8.41 20.03
N ALA A 176 17.88 -8.43 20.27
CA ALA A 176 18.70 -7.25 20.47
C ALA A 176 19.07 -6.47 19.18
N ASP A 177 18.98 -7.08 17.99
CA ASP A 177 19.30 -6.42 16.71
C ASP A 177 18.09 -5.65 16.15
N SER A 178 16.85 -6.06 16.47
CA SER A 178 15.65 -5.20 16.31
C SER A 178 15.69 -3.91 17.14
N LEU A 179 16.65 -3.77 18.06
CA LEU A 179 16.89 -2.60 18.91
C LEU A 179 18.04 -1.70 18.43
N LYS A 180 18.88 -2.10 17.46
CA LYS A 180 20.15 -1.42 17.16
C LYS A 180 20.18 -0.49 15.94
N GLU A 181 19.19 -0.55 15.05
CA GLU A 181 19.27 0.17 13.77
C GLU A 181 18.74 1.61 13.80
N ASN A 182 18.26 2.13 14.94
CA ASN A 182 17.73 3.50 14.98
C ASN A 182 18.09 4.25 16.28
N PRO A 183 18.96 5.29 16.23
CA PRO A 183 19.37 6.06 17.41
C PRO A 183 18.26 6.90 18.06
N LEU A 184 17.05 6.97 17.49
CA LEU A 184 15.88 7.61 18.10
C LEU A 184 14.99 6.62 18.90
N LYS A 185 15.30 5.32 18.88
CA LYS A 185 14.48 4.25 19.48
C LYS A 185 14.66 4.06 20.99
N GLU A 186 15.56 4.79 21.65
CA GLU A 186 15.61 4.79 23.12
C GLU A 186 14.30 5.30 23.77
N LYS A 187 13.35 5.84 22.98
CA LYS A 187 12.06 6.35 23.44
C LYS A 187 10.81 5.63 22.92
N THR A 188 10.90 4.65 22.02
CA THR A 188 9.71 4.01 21.40
C THR A 188 9.83 2.48 21.42
N GLY A 189 8.78 1.79 21.83
CA GLY A 189 8.75 0.33 22.00
C GLY A 189 8.77 -0.45 20.67
N ASN A 190 8.47 -1.75 20.75
CA ASN A 190 8.35 -2.64 19.57
C ASN A 190 6.90 -2.95 19.21
N THR A 191 5.97 -2.06 19.58
CA THR A 191 4.53 -2.28 19.39
C THR A 191 4.04 -1.82 18.02
N CYS A 192 2.82 -2.22 17.66
CA CYS A 192 2.15 -1.75 16.45
C CYS A 192 1.97 -0.23 16.42
N LEU A 193 1.55 0.38 17.54
CA LEU A 193 1.35 1.82 17.64
C LEU A 193 2.67 2.59 17.50
N ASP A 194 3.74 2.13 18.16
CA ASP A 194 5.07 2.73 18.03
C ASP A 194 5.52 2.75 16.56
N HIS A 195 5.27 1.66 15.84
CA HIS A 195 5.61 1.57 14.43
C HIS A 195 4.80 2.55 13.59
N LEU A 196 3.48 2.63 13.77
CA LEU A 196 2.64 3.57 13.02
C LEU A 196 3.04 5.01 13.27
N LEU A 197 3.19 5.42 14.53
CA LEU A 197 3.57 6.78 14.89
C LEU A 197 4.92 7.14 14.27
N HIS A 198 5.90 6.24 14.34
CA HIS A 198 7.20 6.45 13.72
C HIS A 198 7.08 6.65 12.21
N LYS A 199 6.31 5.81 11.50
CA LYS A 199 6.14 5.93 10.04
C LYS A 199 5.37 7.19 9.64
N ILE A 200 4.41 7.61 10.45
CA ILE A 200 3.67 8.86 10.28
C ILE A 200 4.63 10.04 10.45
N ASP A 201 5.42 10.06 11.53
CA ASP A 201 6.40 11.12 11.80
C ASP A 201 7.44 11.22 10.69
N GLU A 202 7.97 10.10 10.20
CA GLU A 202 8.88 10.08 9.04
C GLU A 202 8.22 10.69 7.79
N SER A 203 6.98 10.29 7.51
CA SER A 203 6.25 10.70 6.30
C SER A 203 5.82 12.17 6.34
N PHE A 204 5.65 12.73 7.54
CA PHE A 204 5.23 14.11 7.76
C PHE A 204 6.31 15.00 8.38
N ALA A 205 7.57 14.54 8.42
CA ALA A 205 8.70 15.29 9.00
C ALA A 205 8.88 16.70 8.38
N TYR A 206 8.45 16.90 7.14
CA TYR A 206 8.45 18.22 6.49
C TYR A 206 7.51 19.24 7.18
N ARG A 207 6.48 18.78 7.90
CA ARG A 207 5.52 19.65 8.59
C ARG A 207 6.14 20.32 9.80
N THR A 208 7.01 19.63 10.54
CA THR A 208 7.72 20.19 11.72
C THR A 208 8.88 21.12 11.33
N GLN A 209 9.47 20.93 10.13
CA GLN A 209 10.49 21.84 9.59
C GLN A 209 9.92 23.23 9.27
N ASN A 210 8.71 23.30 8.71
CA ASN A 210 8.04 24.56 8.40
C ASN A 210 7.74 25.41 9.65
N ASP A 211 7.37 24.78 10.77
CA ASP A 211 7.16 25.50 12.04
C ASP A 211 8.45 26.10 12.60
N THR A 212 9.60 25.44 12.35
CA THR A 212 10.91 25.93 12.79
C THR A 212 11.38 27.10 11.92
N GLU A 213 11.16 27.07 10.61
CA GLU A 213 11.47 28.19 9.71
C GLU A 213 10.58 29.40 9.93
N ILE A 214 9.29 29.21 10.21
CA ILE A 214 8.36 30.31 10.53
C ILE A 214 8.75 30.97 11.85
N ASN A 215 9.12 30.19 12.87
CA ASN A 215 9.56 30.74 14.16
C ASN A 215 10.91 31.46 14.10
N ASN A 216 11.80 31.08 13.17
CA ASN A 216 13.08 31.74 12.97
C ASN A 216 13.00 33.00 12.07
N ARG A 217 11.95 33.16 11.25
CA ARG A 217 11.70 34.41 10.51
C ARG A 217 11.01 35.50 11.33
N ASN A 218 10.45 35.14 12.49
CA ASN A 218 9.77 36.04 13.42
C ASN A 218 10.63 36.45 14.62
N LYS A 219 11.94 36.19 14.58
CA LYS A 219 12.96 36.69 15.50
C LYS A 219 13.93 37.60 14.75
#